data_AF-A0A2V9IB26-F1
#
_entry.id   AF-A0A2V9IB26-F1
#
_cell.length_a   1.000
_cell.length_b   1.000
_cell.length_c   1.000
_cell.angle_alpha   90.00
_cell.angle_beta   90.00
_cell.angle_gamma   90.00
#
_symmetry.space_group_name_H-M   'P 1'
#
loop_
_entity.id
_entity.type
_entity.pdbx_description
1 polymer ?
#
loop_
_entity_poly.entity_id
_entity_poly.type
_entity_poly.pdbx_seq_one_letter_code
_entity_poly.pdbx_strand_id
1 'polypeptide(L)' 'MKGLCILGSTGSVGQNCLRVVTSLPGRFRVVALSAGKNLDVLARQVLEFGPELVVVGASDCVEPLRARVEALGFRAPLT' A
#
# COMPACT_ATOMS: atom_id res chain seq x y z
N MET A 1 -16.00 -7.01 -8.88
CA MET A 1 -14.77 -6.25 -8.54
C MET A 1 -13.63 -7.24 -8.35
N LYS A 2 -12.46 -7.00 -8.95
CA LYS A 2 -11.31 -7.93 -8.85
C LYS A 2 -10.33 -7.44 -7.77
N GLY A 3 -9.87 -8.34 -6.91
CA GLY A 3 -8.81 -8.06 -5.94
C GLY A 3 -7.44 -7.98 -6.63
N LEU A 4 -6.64 -6.97 -6.26
CA LEU A 4 -5.30 -6.76 -6.79
C LEU A 4 -4.27 -6.73 -5.65
N CYS A 5 -3.26 -7.58 -5.76
CA CYS A 5 -2.05 -7.53 -4.93
C CYS A 5 -0.91 -6.95 -5.77
N ILE A 6 -0.17 -5.98 -5.23
CA ILE A 6 0.95 -5.36 -5.92
C ILE A 6 2.23 -5.60 -5.13
N LEU A 7 3.12 -6.40 -5.71
CA LEU A 7 4.44 -6.67 -5.15
C LEU A 7 5.42 -5.60 -5.61
N GLY A 8 5.99 -4.82 -4.68
CA GLY A 8 6.85 -3.69 -5.01
C GLY A 8 6.08 -2.45 -5.48
N SER A 9 5.01 -2.09 -4.77
CA SER A 9 4.11 -0.96 -5.08
C SER A 9 4.81 0.40 -5.14
N THR A 10 5.95 0.55 -4.46
CA THR A 10 6.73 1.80 -4.44
C THR A 10 7.71 1.91 -5.60
N GLY A 11 7.93 0.85 -6.38
CA GLY A 11 8.75 0.86 -7.58
C GLY A 11 8.00 1.44 -8.79
N SER A 12 8.71 1.67 -9.90
CA SER A 12 8.13 2.30 -11.10
C SER A 12 6.91 1.55 -11.64
N VAL A 13 6.98 0.23 -11.74
CA VAL A 13 5.85 -0.59 -12.23
C VAL A 13 4.67 -0.55 -11.26
N GLY A 14 4.94 -0.67 -9.95
CA GLY A 14 3.92 -0.63 -8.91
C GLY A 14 3.17 0.71 -8.88
N GLN A 15 3.89 1.83 -8.93
CA GLN A 15 3.29 3.15 -8.98
C GLN A 15 2.50 3.37 -10.28
N ASN A 16 3.02 2.91 -11.43
CA ASN A 16 2.29 2.98 -12.69
C ASN A 16 1.00 2.16 -12.63
N CYS A 17 1.05 0.96 -12.06
CA CYS A 17 -0.11 0.10 -11.87
C CYS A 17 -1.19 0.78 -11.01
N LEU A 18 -0.80 1.39 -9.88
CA LEU A 18 -1.72 2.13 -9.03
C LEU A 18 -2.37 3.32 -9.76
N ARG A 19 -1.63 4.07 -10.59
CA ARG A 19 -2.22 5.14 -11.42
C ARG A 19 -3.23 4.63 -12.45
N VAL A 20 -3.05 3.41 -12.96
CA VAL A 20 -4.06 2.78 -13.84
C VAL A 20 -5.29 2.37 -13.03
N VAL A 21 -5.09 1.84 -11.82
CA VAL A 21 -6.19 1.48 -10.91
C VAL A 21 -7.07 2.69 -10.57
N THR A 22 -6.47 3.85 -10.27
CA THR A 22 -7.24 5.09 -10.00
C THR A 22 -8.06 5.55 -11.20
N SER A 23 -7.61 5.25 -12.42
CA SER A 23 -8.30 5.57 -13.67
C SER A 23 -9.45 4.59 -14.01
N LEU A 24 -9.59 3.49 -13.26
CA LEU A 24 -10.56 2.42 -13.51
C LEU A 24 -11.45 2.15 -12.28
N PRO A 25 -12.26 3.14 -11.83
CA PRO A 25 -13.07 3.02 -10.63
C PRO A 25 -14.05 1.83 -10.71
N GLY A 26 -14.22 1.13 -9.60
CA GLY A 26 -15.12 -0.02 -9.48
C GLY A 26 -14.63 -1.33 -10.14
N ARG A 27 -13.57 -1.30 -10.95
CA ARG A 27 -13.00 -2.50 -11.59
C ARG A 27 -12.13 -3.30 -10.63
N PHE A 28 -11.28 -2.60 -9.88
CA PHE A 28 -10.26 -3.18 -9.01
C PHE A 28 -10.39 -2.69 -7.57
N ARG A 29 -10.01 -3.55 -6.63
CA ARG A 29 -9.79 -3.22 -5.23
C ARG A 29 -8.38 -3.65 -4.87
N VAL A 30 -7.55 -2.73 -4.41
CA VAL A 30 -6.22 -3.05 -3.90
C VAL A 30 -6.42 -3.76 -2.56
N VAL A 31 -6.07 -5.04 -2.52
CA VAL A 31 -6.22 -5.86 -1.31
C VAL A 31 -4.91 -5.97 -0.53
N ALA A 32 -3.78 -5.89 -1.24
CA ALA A 32 -2.46 -5.98 -0.61
C ALA A 32 -1.41 -5.16 -1.36
N LEU A 33 -0.52 -4.53 -0.60
CA LEU A 33 0.64 -3.80 -1.11
C LEU A 33 1.91 -4.35 -0.46
N SER A 34 2.99 -4.45 -1.21
CA SER A 34 4.31 -4.68 -0.63
C SER A 34 5.36 -3.69 -1.12
N ALA A 35 6.33 -3.39 -0.27
CA ALA A 35 7.49 -2.59 -0.65
C ALA A 35 8.75 -3.03 0.08
N GLY A 36 9.91 -2.62 -0.44
CA GLY A 36 11.18 -2.77 0.26
C GLY A 36 11.30 -1.76 1.41
N LYS A 37 12.04 -0.68 1.20
CA LYS A 37 12.39 0.32 2.24
C LYS A 37 11.74 1.69 2.06
N ASN A 38 10.97 1.91 1.00
CA ASN A 38 10.37 3.22 0.73
C ASN A 38 9.06 3.42 1.51
N LEU A 39 9.19 3.52 2.84
CA LEU A 39 8.05 3.47 3.77
C LEU A 39 7.15 4.70 3.69
N ASP A 40 7.68 5.87 3.34
CA ASP A 40 6.87 7.09 3.20
C ASP A 40 5.90 6.98 2.02
N VAL A 41 6.38 6.45 0.88
CA VAL A 41 5.51 6.21 -0.29
C VAL A 41 4.50 5.11 0.03
N LEU A 42 4.94 4.02 0.68
CA LEU A 42 4.05 2.93 1.06
C LEU A 42 2.93 3.42 2.00
N ALA A 43 3.25 4.21 3.02
CA ALA A 43 2.26 4.71 3.98
C ALA A 43 1.18 5.58 3.29
N ARG A 44 1.56 6.41 2.31
CA ARG A 44 0.61 7.19 1.50
C ARG A 44 -0.29 6.29 0.66
N GLN A 45 0.28 5.25 0.05
CA GLN A 45 -0.51 4.27 -0.72
C GLN A 45 -1.48 3.51 0.19
N VAL A 46 -1.08 3.17 1.42
CA VAL A 46 -1.98 2.53 2.40
C VAL A 46 -3.16 3.44 2.73
N LEU A 47 -2.91 4.72 2.98
CA LEU A 47 -3.97 5.70 3.23
C LEU A 47 -4.93 5.86 2.04
N GLU A 48 -4.38 5.92 0.82
CA GLU A 48 -5.15 6.13 -0.40
C GLU A 48 -6.01 4.91 -0.77
N PHE A 49 -5.46 3.70 -0.66
CA PHE A 49 -6.09 2.50 -1.19
C PHE A 49 -6.75 1.61 -0.14
N GLY A 50 -6.45 1.79 1.15
CA GLY A 50 -6.99 1.00 2.25
C GLY A 50 -6.86 -0.52 2.07
N PRO A 51 -5.65 -1.05 1.78
CA PRO A 51 -5.45 -2.49 1.65
C PRO A 51 -5.68 -3.21 2.98
N GLU A 52 -5.99 -4.50 2.91
CA GLU A 52 -6.20 -5.36 4.08
C GLU A 52 -4.86 -5.88 4.64
N LEU A 53 -3.84 -5.99 3.78
CA LEU A 53 -2.51 -6.53 4.10
C LEU A 53 -1.41 -5.63 3.55
N VAL A 54 -0.38 -5.36 4.35
CA VAL A 54 0.81 -4.63 3.90
C VAL A 54 2.08 -5.36 4.28
N VAL A 55 2.95 -5.60 3.30
CA VAL A 55 4.20 -6.35 3.49
C VAL A 55 5.41 -5.44 3.28
N VAL A 56 6.34 -5.46 4.22
CA VAL A 56 7.63 -4.77 4.13
C VAL A 56 8.77 -5.77 3.92
N GLY A 57 9.83 -5.33 3.22
CA GLY A 57 10.95 -6.19 2.85
C GLY A 57 11.87 -6.62 4.00
N ALA A 58 11.73 -6.05 5.19
CA ALA A 58 12.50 -6.38 6.38
C ALA A 58 11.67 -6.12 7.65
N SER A 59 11.92 -6.91 8.71
CA SER A 59 11.17 -6.83 9.97
C SER A 59 11.37 -5.50 10.71
N ASP A 60 12.54 -4.88 10.58
CA ASP A 60 12.86 -3.57 11.14
C ASP A 60 12.05 -2.42 10.53
N CYS A 61 11.37 -2.65 9.41
CA CYS A 61 10.54 -1.67 8.72
C CYS A 61 9.08 -1.66 9.21
N VAL A 62 8.65 -2.66 9.99
CA VAL A 62 7.25 -2.81 10.43
C VAL A 62 6.82 -1.66 11.34
N GLU A 63 7.54 -1.44 12.44
CA GLU A 63 7.22 -0.36 13.39
C GLU A 63 7.33 1.04 12.77
N PRO A 64 8.39 1.36 11.99
CA PRO A 64 8.45 2.63 11.28
C PRO A 64 7.31 2.85 10.28
N LEU A 65 6.82 1.80 9.61
CA LEU A 65 5.66 1.90 8.73
C LEU A 65 4.38 2.14 9.53
N ARG A 66 4.16 1.39 10.61
CA ARG A 66 3.00 1.53 11.49
C ARG A 66 2.87 2.96 12.01
N ALA A 67 3.96 3.53 12.52
CA ALA A 67 4.00 4.91 13.00
C ALA A 67 3.62 5.93 11.90
N ARG A 68 4.09 5.75 10.66
CA ARG A 68 3.75 6.63 9.53
C ARG A 68 2.28 6.54 9.15
N VAL A 69 1.75 5.32 9.09
CA VAL A 69 0.35 5.05 8.74
C VAL A 69 -0.60 5.64 9.80
N GLU A 70 -0.25 5.51 11.07
CA GLU A 70 -0.99 6.12 12.19
C GLU A 70 -0.93 7.65 12.17
N ALA A 71 0.25 8.22 11.92
CA ALA A 71 0.45 9.67 11.82
C ALA A 71 -0.32 10.29 10.64
N LEU A 72 -0.50 9.53 9.56
CA LEU A 72 -1.32 9.91 8.41
C LEU A 72 -2.84 9.74 8.65
N GLY A 73 -3.23 9.22 9.82
CA GLY A 73 -4.64 9.12 10.20
C GLY A 73 -5.35 7.87 9.68
N PHE A 74 -4.61 6.82 9.27
CA PHE A 74 -5.24 5.54 8.94
C PHE A 74 -5.80 4.91 10.22
N ARG A 75 -7.02 4.35 10.13
CA ARG A 75 -7.77 3.83 11.29
C ARG A 75 -8.30 2.41 11.09
N ALA A 76 -8.18 1.86 9.89
CA ALA A 76 -8.64 0.49 9.63
C ALA A 76 -7.63 -0.52 10.18
N PRO A 77 -8.09 -1.71 10.60
CA PRO A 77 -7.20 -2.79 10.99
C PRO A 77 -6.31 -3.18 9.80
N LEU A 78 -5.00 -3.18 10.03
CA LEU A 78 -3.98 -3.55 9.06
C LEU A 78 -3.28 -4.81 9.57
N THR A 79 -3.23 -5.85 8.73
CA THR A 79 -2.43 -7.06 9.02
C THR A 79 -1.00 -6.86 8.54
#